data_AF-A0A3P9IZL7-F1
#
_entry.id   AF-A0A3P9IZL7-F1
#
_cell.length_a   1.000
_cell.length_b   1.000
_cell.length_c   1.000
_cell.angle_alpha   90.00
_cell.angle_beta   90.00
_cell.angle_gamma   90.00
#
_symmetry.space_group_name_H-M   'P 1'
#
loop_
_entity.id
_entity.type
_entity.pdbx_description
1 polymer ?
#
loop_
_entity_poly.entity_id
_entity_poly.type
_entity_poly.pdbx_seq_one_letter_code
_entity_poly.pdbx_strand_id
1 'polypeptide(L)' 'ILKSLCEGSTRAQAAAIFFSFLVLKKQQALHLHQSVPYKDILATPGPTFYSL' A
#
# COMPACT_ATOMS: atom_id res chain seq x y z
N ILE A 1 5.52 -2.94 -5.41
CA ILE A 1 5.71 -3.55 -4.06
C ILE A 1 5.88 -2.40 -3.07
N LEU A 2 5.30 -2.45 -1.87
CA LEU A 2 5.38 -1.34 -0.91
C LEU A 2 6.83 -0.95 -0.56
N LYS A 3 7.71 -1.95 -0.41
CA LYS A 3 9.13 -1.74 -0.08
C LYS A 3 9.85 -0.81 -1.05
N SER A 4 9.61 -0.92 -2.36
CA SER A 4 10.24 -0.04 -3.36
C SER A 4 9.72 1.39 -3.28
N LEU A 5 8.48 1.60 -2.82
CA LEU A 5 7.93 2.95 -2.58
C LEU A 5 8.57 3.61 -1.35
N CYS A 6 8.98 2.82 -0.37
CA CYS A 6 9.62 3.30 0.85
C CYS A 6 11.15 3.41 0.73
N GLU A 7 11.72 3.11 -0.43
CA GLU A 7 13.17 3.17 -0.65
C GLU A 7 13.65 4.63 -0.53
N GLY A 8 14.64 4.89 0.33
CA GLY A 8 15.09 6.24 0.66
C GLY A 8 14.14 7.06 1.56
N SER A 9 13.02 6.50 1.99
CA SER A 9 12.08 7.16 2.90
C SER A 9 12.52 7.04 4.37
N THR A 10 12.30 8.10 5.14
CA THR A 10 12.38 8.04 6.61
C THR A 10 11.30 7.10 7.18
N ARG A 11 11.50 6.64 8.42
CA ARG A 11 10.49 5.83 9.13
C ARG A 11 9.11 6.48 9.17
N ALA A 12 9.06 7.80 9.37
CA ALA A 12 7.79 8.55 9.41
C ALA A 12 7.10 8.55 8.04
N GLN A 13 7.84 8.78 6.95
CA GLN A 13 7.32 8.72 5.59
C GLN A 13 6.83 7.31 5.24
N ALA A 14 7.61 6.27 5.56
CA ALA A 14 7.21 4.89 5.32
C ALA A 14 5.90 4.53 6.05
N ALA A 15 5.74 4.99 7.30
CA ALA A 15 4.50 4.81 8.06
C ALA A 15 3.31 5.56 7.44
N ALA A 16 3.53 6.81 6.99
CA ALA A 16 2.50 7.60 6.31
C ALA A 16 2.08 6.95 4.98
N ILE A 17 3.03 6.48 4.17
CA ILE A 17 2.76 5.75 2.92
C ILE A 17 1.94 4.49 3.21
N PHE A 18 2.36 3.69 4.19
CA PHE A 18 1.62 2.49 4.57
C PHE A 18 0.18 2.81 5.02
N PHE A 19 0.01 3.85 5.83
CA PHE A 19 -1.31 4.31 6.26
C PHE A 19 -2.18 4.75 5.08
N SER A 20 -1.64 5.50 4.12
CA SER A 20 -2.36 5.87 2.90
C SER A 20 -2.83 4.64 2.11
N PHE A 21 -2.01 3.59 2.02
CA PHE A 21 -2.39 2.32 1.38
C PHE A 21 -3.55 1.64 2.12
N LEU A 22 -3.59 1.69 3.45
CA LEU A 22 -4.71 1.17 4.23
C LEU A 22 -6.01 1.95 3.98
N VAL A 23 -5.92 3.27 3.84
CA VAL A 23 -7.07 4.12 3.48
C VAL A 23 -7.58 3.78 2.09
N LEU A 24 -6.69 3.69 1.10
CA LEU A 24 -7.04 3.32 -0.29
C LEU A 24 -7.63 1.90 -0.37
N LYS A 25 -7.14 0.97 0.44
CA LYS A 25 -7.75 -0.36 0.58
C LYS A 25 -9.17 -0.29 1.12
N LYS A 26 -9.41 0.52 2.17
CA LYS A 26 -10.74 0.74 2.71
C LYS A 26 -11.71 1.29 1.66
N GLN A 27 -11.22 2.16 0.78
CA GLN A 27 -11.97 2.74 -0.34
C GLN A 27 -12.15 1.78 -1.54
N GLN A 28 -11.70 0.52 -1.46
CA GLN A 28 -11.68 -0.46 -2.57
C GLN A 28 -10.84 -0.02 -3.77
N ALA A 29 -9.98 0.98 -3.59
CA ALA A 29 -9.13 1.52 -4.65
C ALA A 29 -7.88 0.65 -4.84
N LEU A 30 -7.39 0.06 -3.76
CA LEU A 30 -6.24 -0.85 -3.78
C LEU A 30 -6.58 -2.17 -3.12
N HIS A 31 -6.15 -3.26 -3.73
CA HIS A 31 -6.09 -4.56 -3.08
C HIS A 31 -4.67 -4.78 -2.58
N LEU A 32 -4.55 -4.99 -1.26
CA LEU A 32 -3.28 -5.31 -0.62
C LEU A 32 -3.20 -6.80 -0.34
N HIS A 33 -2.15 -7.44 -0.85
CA HIS A 33 -1.87 -8.85 -0.65
C HIS A 33 -0.49 -9.02 0.00
N GLN A 34 -0.44 -9.83 1.05
CA GLN A 34 0.80 -10.22 1.73
C GLN A 34 0.78 -11.74 1.85
N SER A 35 1.72 -12.41 1.20
CA SER A 35 1.75 -13.87 1.13
C SER A 35 2.23 -14.51 2.43
N VAL A 36 3.14 -13.85 3.16
CA VAL A 36 3.66 -14.31 4.46
C VAL A 36 3.89 -13.11 5.39
N PRO A 37 3.84 -13.30 6.73
CA PRO A 37 4.06 -12.22 7.69
C PRO A 37 5.38 -11.47 7.47
N TYR A 38 5.35 -10.14 7.64
CA TYR A 38 6.51 -9.24 7.53
C TYR A 38 7.26 -9.26 6.19
N LYS A 39 6.74 -9.93 5.16
CA LYS A 39 7.24 -9.80 3.79
C LYS A 39 6.58 -8.66 3.03
N ASP A 40 7.12 -8.43 1.85
CA ASP A 40 6.65 -7.47 0.87
C ASP A 40 5.13 -7.50 0.69
N ILE A 41 4.54 -6.32 0.74
CA ILE A 41 3.13 -6.10 0.47
C ILE A 41 2.99 -5.74 -1.01
N LEU A 42 2.20 -6.53 -1.72
CA LEU A 42 1.79 -6.28 -3.10
C LEU A 42 0.53 -5.43 -3.08
N ALA A 43 0.52 -4.38 -3.89
CA ALA A 43 -0.64 -3.53 -4.08
C ALA A 43 -1.06 -3.64 -5.55
N THR A 44 -2.30 -4.05 -5.78
CA THR A 44 -2.91 -4.13 -7.11
C THR A 44 -4.10 -3.17 -7.18
N PRO A 45 -4.40 -2.58 -8.35
CA PRO A 45 -5.58 -1.74 -8.51
C PRO A 45 -6.86 -2.51 -8.15
N GLY A 46 -7.72 -1.88 -7.37
CA GLY A 46 -9.06 -2.33 -7.06
C GLY A 46 -10.10 -1.71 -8.01
N PRO A 47 -11.39 -2.09 -7.88
CA PRO A 47 -12.45 -1.66 -8.78
C PRO A 47 -12.66 -0.13 -8.82
N THR A 48 -12.37 0.58 -7.73
CA THR A 48 -12.59 2.03 -7.64
C THR A 48 -11.33 2.86 -7.92
N PHE A 49 -10.23 2.23 -8.36
CA PHE A 49 -8.94 2.92 -8.52
C PHE A 49 -8.98 4.09 -9.51
N TYR A 50 -9.75 3.96 -10.58
CA TYR A 50 -9.88 4.98 -11.64
C TYR A 50 -11.12 5.86 -11.48
N SER A 51 -11.98 5.57 -10.50
CA SER A 51 -13.22 6.31 -10.23
C SER A 51 -13.11 7.18 -8.98
N LEU A 52 -11.90 7.39 -8.49
CA LEU A 52 -11.57 8.10 -7.25
C LEU A 52 -11.43 9.60 -7.49
#